data_AF-A0A822FK71-F1
#
_entry.id   AF-A0A822FK71-F1
#
_cell.length_a   1.000
_cell.length_b   1.000
_cell.length_c   1.000
_cell.angle_alpha   90.00
_cell.angle_beta   90.00
_cell.angle_gamma   90.00
#
_symmetry.space_group_name_H-M   'P 1'
#
loop_
_entity.id
_entity.type
_entity.pdbx_description
1 polymer ?
#
loop_
_entity_poly.entity_id
_entity_poly.type
_entity_poly.pdbx_seq_one_letter_code
_entity_poly.pdbx_strand_id
1 'polypeptide(L)'
;QGGAGGGYSLNITGTGFSSSSSVLIDNNLCTNPIVSDFSLITCTVPSTARLTNTQVSVVVTSGSSTATSPTQFTYDVTNTPSITSTNPSVVTMSGGQLTITGTGFGSDSVSVFIGTTKAKVRS
;
A
#
# COMPACT_ATOMS: atom_id res chain seq x y z
N GLN A 1 8.47 3.87 6.01
CA GLN A 1 7.28 4.68 5.69
C GLN A 1 6.67 4.21 4.38
N GLY A 2 5.43 4.59 4.08
CA GLY A 2 4.79 4.34 2.78
C GLY A 2 3.42 5.02 2.67
N GLY A 3 2.84 5.02 1.47
CA GLY A 3 1.57 5.70 1.19
C GLY A 3 0.39 5.14 2.00
N ALA A 4 -0.60 5.98 2.32
CA ALA A 4 -1.82 5.56 3.01
C ALA A 4 -2.67 4.56 2.20
N GLY A 5 -2.48 4.49 0.87
CA GLY A 5 -3.15 3.52 0.00
C GLY A 5 -2.75 2.05 0.25
N GLY A 6 -1.65 1.79 0.95
CA GLY A 6 -1.16 0.42 1.17
C GLY A 6 -0.83 -0.31 -0.13
N GLY A 7 -0.91 -1.64 -0.12
CA GLY A 7 -0.73 -2.51 -1.29
C GLY A 7 0.74 -2.78 -1.69
N TYR A 8 1.68 -2.01 -1.17
CA TYR A 8 3.11 -2.26 -1.34
C TYR A 8 3.64 -3.29 -0.33
N SER A 9 4.80 -3.85 -0.64
CA SER A 9 5.47 -4.84 0.19
C SER A 9 6.32 -4.17 1.28
N LEU A 10 6.31 -4.75 2.49
CA LEU A 10 7.15 -4.35 3.61
C LEU A 10 7.99 -5.53 4.08
N ASN A 11 9.28 -5.29 4.27
CA ASN A 11 10.23 -6.23 4.87
C ASN A 11 10.35 -5.96 6.38
N ILE A 12 10.20 -7.00 7.17
CA ILE A 12 10.23 -6.98 8.63
C ILE A 12 11.29 -7.99 9.08
N THR A 13 12.37 -7.48 9.66
CA THR A 13 13.50 -8.30 10.12
C THR A 13 13.42 -8.57 11.62
N GLY A 14 13.79 -9.77 12.04
CA GLY A 14 13.78 -10.19 13.44
C GLY A 14 14.34 -11.61 13.59
N THR A 15 13.85 -12.34 14.59
CA THR A 15 14.23 -13.73 14.86
C THR A 15 13.02 -14.52 15.36
N GLY A 16 13.04 -15.84 15.20
CA GLY A 16 11.98 -16.73 15.71
C GLY A 16 10.67 -16.66 14.92
N PHE A 17 10.70 -16.15 13.69
CA PHE A 17 9.55 -16.17 12.81
C PHE A 17 9.29 -17.57 12.29
N SER A 18 8.03 -17.89 12.03
CA SER A 18 7.59 -19.19 11.50
C SER A 18 6.57 -18.97 10.38
N SER A 19 6.21 -20.03 9.65
CA SER A 19 5.16 -19.96 8.63
C SER A 19 3.79 -19.54 9.17
N SER A 20 3.59 -19.62 10.50
CA SER A 20 2.37 -19.17 11.18
C SER A 20 2.44 -17.73 11.69
N SER A 21 3.56 -17.03 11.49
CA SER A 21 3.72 -15.66 11.95
C SER A 21 2.76 -14.71 11.25
N SER A 22 2.13 -13.83 12.02
CA SER A 22 1.25 -12.77 11.53
C SER A 22 1.79 -11.40 11.92
N VAL A 23 1.46 -10.40 11.11
CA VAL A 23 1.89 -9.02 11.32
C VAL A 23 0.66 -8.12 11.34
N LEU A 24 0.56 -7.26 12.35
CA LEU A 24 -0.39 -6.16 12.40
C LEU A 24 0.35 -4.82 12.23
N ILE A 25 -0.18 -3.94 11.39
CA ILE A 25 0.27 -2.56 11.21
C ILE A 25 -0.91 -1.66 11.58
N ASP A 26 -0.80 -0.87 12.65
CA ASP A 26 -1.93 -0.08 13.20
C ASP A 26 -3.18 -0.94 13.46
N ASN A 27 -3.00 -2.14 14.04
CA ASN A 27 -4.05 -3.16 14.26
C ASN A 27 -4.70 -3.73 12.98
N ASN A 28 -4.21 -3.40 11.79
CA ASN A 28 -4.68 -3.98 10.53
C ASN A 28 -3.74 -5.09 10.06
N LEU A 29 -4.30 -6.19 9.57
CA LEU A 29 -3.52 -7.35 9.15
C LEU A 29 -2.70 -7.06 7.89
N CYS A 30 -1.39 -7.32 7.96
CA CYS A 30 -0.53 -7.40 6.78
C CYS A 30 -0.82 -8.70 6.04
N THR A 31 -1.17 -8.60 4.75
CA THR A 31 -1.64 -9.75 3.97
C THR A 31 -0.51 -10.42 3.20
N ASN A 32 -0.72 -11.67 2.76
CA ASN A 32 0.26 -12.46 2.00
C ASN A 32 1.66 -12.54 2.66
N PRO A 33 1.77 -12.89 3.96
CA PRO A 33 3.06 -12.99 4.60
C PRO A 33 3.90 -14.13 4.00
N ILE A 34 5.16 -13.83 3.72
CA ILE A 34 6.18 -14.79 3.28
C ILE A 34 7.30 -14.72 4.32
N VAL A 35 7.65 -15.86 4.90
CA VAL A 35 8.73 -15.95 5.88
C VAL A 35 9.96 -16.57 5.24
N SER A 36 11.11 -15.92 5.37
CA SER A 36 12.43 -16.43 4.96
C SER A 36 13.35 -16.53 6.16
N ASP A 37 14.12 -17.62 6.22
CA ASP A 37 15.23 -17.82 7.15
C ASP A 37 14.90 -17.56 8.64
N PHE A 38 13.64 -17.80 9.05
CA PHE A 38 13.12 -17.57 10.40
C PHE A 38 13.35 -16.13 10.95
N SER A 39 13.71 -15.19 10.07
CA SER A 39 14.24 -13.88 10.45
C SER A 39 13.77 -12.73 9.55
N LEU A 40 13.11 -13.04 8.43
CA LEU A 40 12.50 -12.06 7.57
C LEU A 40 11.03 -12.42 7.33
N ILE A 41 10.13 -11.47 7.53
CA ILE A 41 8.76 -11.51 7.02
C ILE A 41 8.63 -10.43 5.95
N THR A 42 8.16 -10.82 4.78
CA THR A 42 7.71 -9.90 3.73
C THR A 42 6.19 -10.00 3.64
N CYS A 43 5.48 -8.87 3.67
CA CYS A 43 4.01 -8.88 3.60
C CYS A 43 3.47 -7.62 2.91
N THR A 44 2.21 -7.66 2.48
CA THR A 44 1.50 -6.55 1.83
C THR A 44 0.86 -5.64 2.87
N VAL A 45 1.27 -4.38 2.90
CA VAL A 45 0.81 -3.37 3.86
C VAL A 45 -0.65 -3.03 3.61
N PRO A 46 -1.52 -3.01 4.64
CA PRO A 46 -2.92 -2.61 4.48
C PRO A 46 -3.04 -1.11 4.23
N SER A 47 -4.09 -0.71 3.53
CA SER A 47 -4.49 0.70 3.42
C SER A 47 -4.96 1.26 4.76
N THR A 48 -4.86 2.57 4.94
CA THR A 48 -5.41 3.27 6.10
C THR A 48 -6.28 4.46 5.67
N ALA A 49 -7.27 4.80 6.51
CA ALA A 49 -8.13 5.97 6.31
C ALA A 49 -7.52 7.28 6.84
N ARG A 50 -6.27 7.24 7.34
CA ARG A 50 -5.59 8.42 7.88
C ARG A 50 -5.30 9.43 6.76
N LEU A 51 -5.66 10.69 7.01
CA LEU A 51 -5.51 11.80 6.07
C LEU A 51 -4.27 12.65 6.33
N THR A 52 -3.48 12.33 7.35
CA THR A 52 -2.25 13.03 7.74
C THR A 52 -1.13 12.04 8.01
N ASN A 53 0.11 12.51 7.90
CA ASN A 53 1.28 11.71 8.21
C ASN A 53 1.22 11.21 9.66
N THR A 54 1.21 9.89 9.83
CA THR A 54 1.02 9.27 11.14
C THR A 54 1.98 8.11 11.35
N GLN A 55 2.60 8.08 12.51
CA GLN A 55 3.42 6.97 12.96
C GLN A 55 2.55 5.94 13.70
N VAL A 56 2.72 4.66 13.37
CA VAL A 56 1.93 3.54 13.88
C VAL A 56 2.82 2.38 14.31
N SER A 57 2.30 1.53 15.19
CA SER A 57 3.01 0.33 15.64
C SER A 57 2.98 -0.77 14.58
N VAL A 58 4.05 -1.57 14.56
CA VAL A 58 4.11 -2.85 13.86
C VAL A 58 4.25 -3.94 14.92
N VAL A 59 3.35 -4.91 14.93
CA VAL A 59 3.31 -6.00 15.91
C VAL A 59 3.39 -7.32 15.15
N VAL A 60 4.29 -8.20 15.59
CA VAL A 60 4.45 -9.55 15.05
C VAL A 60 4.03 -10.55 16.10
N THR A 61 3.20 -11.52 15.73
CA THR A 61 2.85 -12.66 16.57
C THR A 61 3.35 -13.94 15.91
N SER A 62 4.04 -14.78 16.66
CA SER A 62 4.55 -16.10 16.22
C SER A 62 4.22 -17.12 17.31
N GLY A 63 3.28 -18.05 17.02
CA GLY A 63 2.73 -18.93 18.04
C GLY A 63 2.05 -18.15 19.17
N SER A 64 2.48 -18.36 20.41
CA SER A 64 2.01 -17.64 21.61
C SER A 64 2.81 -16.38 21.93
N SER A 65 3.86 -16.07 21.17
CA SER A 65 4.75 -14.94 21.43
C SER A 65 4.38 -13.76 20.56
N THR A 66 4.39 -12.56 21.16
CA THR A 66 4.14 -11.29 20.46
C THR A 66 5.30 -10.34 20.71
N ALA A 67 5.73 -9.65 19.66
CA ALA A 67 6.75 -8.62 19.70
C ALA A 67 6.25 -7.35 19.01
N THR A 68 6.56 -6.20 19.58
CA THR A 68 6.31 -4.89 18.97
C THR A 68 7.62 -4.35 18.43
N SER A 69 7.60 -3.83 17.20
CA SER A 69 8.76 -3.18 16.60
C SER A 69 9.24 -2.01 17.47
N PRO A 70 10.56 -1.88 17.72
CA PRO A 70 11.11 -0.74 18.47
C PRO A 70 10.99 0.57 17.69
N THR A 71 10.81 0.50 16.37
CA THR A 71 10.58 1.66 15.49
C THR A 71 9.14 1.67 15.00
N GLN A 72 8.63 2.87 14.75
CA GLN A 72 7.29 3.06 14.21
C GLN A 72 7.30 3.07 12.68
N PHE A 73 6.23 2.56 12.09
CA PHE A 73 5.98 2.71 10.65
C PHE A 73 5.21 4.01 10.40
N THR A 74 5.67 4.83 9.46
CA THR A 74 4.94 6.05 9.08
C THR A 74 4.07 5.79 7.84
N TYR A 75 2.76 5.98 7.98
CA TYR A 75 1.90 6.24 6.83
C TYR A 75 2.08 7.68 6.41
N ASP A 76 2.69 7.89 5.24
CA ASP A 76 2.98 9.19 4.66
C ASP A 76 1.99 9.47 3.54
N VAL A 77 1.02 10.34 3.80
CA VAL A 77 -0.03 10.67 2.84
C VAL A 77 0.52 11.38 1.61
N THR A 78 1.70 12.01 1.70
CA THR A 78 2.36 12.65 0.55
C THR A 78 2.87 11.63 -0.47
N ASN A 79 3.07 10.37 -0.04
CA ASN A 79 3.41 9.23 -0.90
C ASN A 79 2.17 8.50 -1.44
N THR A 80 0.98 9.08 -1.30
CA THR A 80 -0.27 8.50 -1.83
C THR A 80 -0.65 9.24 -3.12
N PRO A 81 -0.89 8.53 -4.24
CA PRO A 81 -1.33 9.18 -5.47
C PRO A 81 -2.66 9.93 -5.25
N SER A 82 -2.78 11.14 -5.81
CA SER A 82 -4.03 11.91 -5.77
C SER A 82 -4.40 12.39 -7.16
N ILE A 83 -5.70 12.39 -7.47
CA ILE A 83 -6.24 12.99 -8.70
C ILE A 83 -6.84 14.34 -8.32
N THR A 84 -6.43 15.39 -9.04
CA THR A 84 -6.94 16.75 -8.85
C THR A 84 -7.94 17.15 -9.94
N SER A 85 -7.79 16.66 -11.16
CA SER A 85 -8.74 16.95 -12.24
C SER A 85 -8.74 15.91 -13.34
N THR A 86 -9.81 15.89 -14.12
CA THR A 86 -9.97 15.09 -15.33
C THR A 86 -10.49 16.01 -16.44
N ASN A 87 -9.84 16.02 -17.61
CA ASN A 87 -10.23 16.89 -18.72
C ASN A 87 -10.06 16.18 -20.09
N PRO A 88 -11.10 16.18 -20.95
CA PRO A 88 -12.46 16.66 -20.68
C PRO A 88 -13.19 15.78 -19.65
N SER A 89 -14.11 16.31 -18.86
CA SER A 89 -14.88 15.52 -17.89
C SER A 89 -15.91 14.57 -18.53
N VAL A 90 -16.09 14.67 -19.85
CA VAL A 90 -16.99 13.84 -20.66
C VAL A 90 -16.26 13.41 -21.92
N VAL A 91 -16.38 12.12 -22.25
CA VAL A 91 -15.93 11.54 -23.52
C VAL A 91 -17.12 10.82 -24.18
N THR A 92 -17.04 10.58 -25.48
CA THR A 92 -18.11 9.85 -26.20
C THR A 92 -18.09 8.37 -25.83
N MET A 93 -19.24 7.70 -26.02
CA MET A 93 -19.37 6.25 -25.78
C MET A 93 -18.46 5.41 -26.69
N SER A 94 -18.00 5.95 -27.82
CA SER A 94 -17.00 5.33 -28.69
C SER A 94 -15.57 5.40 -28.15
N GLY A 95 -15.36 6.06 -27.01
CA GLY A 95 -14.05 6.35 -26.43
C GLY A 95 -13.53 7.74 -26.77
N GLY A 96 -12.52 8.19 -26.02
CA GLY A 96 -11.88 9.48 -26.20
C GLY A 96 -10.59 9.56 -25.40
N GLN A 97 -9.84 10.65 -25.59
CA GLN A 97 -8.68 10.95 -24.76
C GLN A 97 -9.12 11.71 -23.51
N LEU A 98 -8.63 11.28 -22.36
CA LEU A 98 -8.80 11.95 -21.09
C LEU A 98 -7.42 12.27 -20.51
N THR A 99 -7.21 13.51 -20.10
CA THR A 99 -6.07 13.90 -19.28
C THR A 99 -6.46 13.84 -17.82
N ILE A 100 -5.71 13.08 -17.03
CA ILE A 100 -5.86 13.00 -15.56
C ILE A 100 -4.71 13.79 -14.95
N THR A 101 -5.03 14.85 -14.21
CA THR A 101 -4.05 15.66 -13.49
C THR A 101 -4.04 15.25 -12.03
N GLY A 102 -2.87 15.23 -11.43
CA GLY A 102 -2.70 14.83 -10.05
C GLY A 102 -1.24 14.78 -9.62
N THR A 103 -1.00 14.11 -8.51
CA THR A 103 0.32 13.94 -7.90
C THR A 103 0.56 12.49 -7.54
N GLY A 104 1.83 12.08 -7.43
CA GLY A 104 2.18 10.78 -6.87
C GLY A 104 1.81 9.57 -7.73
N PHE A 105 1.49 9.72 -9.02
CA PHE A 105 1.17 8.58 -9.91
C PHE A 105 2.34 7.61 -10.13
N GLY A 106 3.55 7.97 -9.68
CA GLY A 106 4.75 7.15 -9.81
C GLY A 106 5.27 7.08 -11.24
N SER A 107 6.31 6.27 -11.43
CA SER A 107 6.90 5.94 -12.74
C SER A 107 6.62 4.51 -13.19
N ASP A 108 5.94 3.73 -12.35
CA ASP A 108 5.64 2.31 -12.58
C ASP A 108 4.38 2.13 -13.46
N SER A 109 3.96 0.88 -13.63
CA SER A 109 2.78 0.51 -14.43
C SER A 109 1.49 1.05 -13.82
N VAL A 110 1.05 2.24 -14.24
CA VAL A 110 -0.26 2.80 -13.88
C VAL A 110 -1.37 2.06 -14.64
N SER A 111 -2.39 1.60 -13.91
CA SER A 111 -3.64 1.11 -14.51
C SER A 111 -4.76 2.10 -14.22
N VAL A 112 -5.38 2.61 -15.28
CA VAL A 112 -6.56 3.48 -15.19
C VAL A 112 -7.79 2.70 -15.58
N PHE A 113 -8.86 2.83 -14.80
CA PHE A 113 -10.17 2.27 -15.09
C PHE A 113 -11.21 3.39 -15.16
N ILE A 114 -12.05 3.33 -16.19
CA ILE A 114 -13.25 4.17 -16.29
C ILE A 114 -14.44 3.23 -16.11
N GLY A 115 -15.10 3.31 -14.96
CA GLY A 115 -16.02 2.26 -14.52
C GLY A 115 -15.29 0.92 -14.38
N THR A 116 -15.76 -0.10 -15.09
CA THR A 116 -15.13 -1.43 -15.13
C THR A 116 -14.16 -1.62 -16.30
N THR A 117 -14.02 -0.63 -17.18
CA THR A 117 -13.22 -0.75 -18.40
C THR A 117 -11.80 -0.21 -18.18
N LYS A 118 -10.78 -1.03 -18.47
CA LYS A 118 -9.38 -0.60 -18.42
C LYS A 118 -9.07 0.34 -19.58
N ALA A 119 -8.58 1.53 -19.27
CA ALA A 119 -8.15 2.51 -20.26
C ALA A 119 -6.71 2.24 -20.72
N LYS A 120 -6.41 2.60 -21.97
CA LYS A 120 -5.03 2.63 -22.47
C LYS A 120 -4.33 3.88 -21.96
N VAL A 121 -3.36 3.71 -21.07
CA VAL A 121 -2.52 4.79 -20.54
C VAL A 121 -1.46 5.18 -21.57
N ARG A 122 -1.26 6.49 -21.76
CA ARG A 122 -0.18 7.08 -22.56
C ARG A 122 0.49 8.15 -21.69
N SER A 123 1.80 8.03 -21.51
CA SER A 123 2.67 9.04 -20.86
C SER A 123 3.14 10.08 -21.86
#